data_AF-A0A9E5F2J3-F1
#
_entry.id   AF-A0A9E5F2J3-F1
#
_cell.length_a   1.000
_cell.length_b   1.000
_cell.length_c   1.000
_cell.angle_alpha   90.00
_cell.angle_beta   90.00
_cell.angle_gamma   90.00
#
_symmetry.space_group_name_H-M   'P 1'
#
loop_
_entity.id
_entity.type
_entity.pdbx_description
1 polymer ?
#
loop_
_entity_poly.entity_id
_entity_poly.type
_entity_poly.pdbx_seq_one_letter_code
_entity_poly.pdbx_strand_id
1 'polypeptide(L)'
;MKPTRFGGWVVHSMERTSFIEGDTSVLLVAPHGPDEFNTDYITETIAREFGAYAVINRGWKKSPVVDFWKDLANCNDIRHLHSDVVREEFLNPILRSVARIKKRYKDRAFILILHGCSDSVRDVANDENLDLIIGSENGNPPSNSCRSRFKNAFVHHLQAEGFRVYEGGPGGPYAGRSKNNLNQLFVKWYPDKSVNSLQMEITHELRSDEGLVQIAIEGLMSAIDSLMLFDDTTNLKPMELKKI
;
A
#
# COMPACT_ATOMS: atom_id res chain seq x y z
N MET A 1 19.49 -6.50 -21.52
CA MET A 1 19.39 -5.97 -22.89
C MET A 1 19.62 -4.47 -22.85
N LYS A 2 20.57 -3.93 -23.62
CA LYS A 2 20.76 -2.47 -23.73
C LYS A 2 19.88 -1.95 -24.88
N PRO A 3 19.03 -0.93 -24.67
CA PRO A 3 18.20 -0.40 -25.73
C PRO A 3 19.07 0.35 -26.76
N THR A 4 18.90 0.00 -28.03
CA THR A 4 19.52 0.67 -29.17
C THR A 4 18.80 1.97 -29.48
N ARG A 5 19.54 3.08 -29.52
CA ARG A 5 19.04 4.41 -29.90
C ARG A 5 19.10 4.57 -31.43
N PHE A 6 17.95 4.66 -32.08
CA PHE A 6 17.80 5.22 -33.42
C PHE A 6 16.59 6.17 -33.38
N GLY A 7 16.80 7.46 -33.69
CA GLY A 7 15.69 8.39 -33.91
C GLY A 7 15.03 9.02 -32.67
N GLY A 8 15.80 9.37 -31.64
CA GLY A 8 15.46 10.46 -30.69
C GLY A 8 14.26 10.28 -29.74
N TRP A 9 13.47 9.22 -29.86
CA TRP A 9 12.42 8.86 -28.91
C TRP A 9 12.64 7.42 -28.49
N VAL A 10 13.09 7.22 -27.25
CA VAL A 10 12.93 5.92 -26.62
C VAL A 10 11.44 5.81 -26.31
N VAL A 11 10.69 5.21 -27.24
CA VAL A 11 9.36 4.70 -26.95
C VAL A 11 9.58 3.56 -25.96
N HIS A 12 9.68 3.91 -24.67
CA HIS A 12 9.37 2.95 -23.63
C HIS A 12 7.92 2.58 -23.93
N SER A 13 7.66 1.33 -24.30
CA SER A 13 6.31 0.82 -24.18
C SER A 13 5.89 1.15 -22.76
N MET A 14 4.97 2.09 -22.58
CA MET A 14 4.56 2.54 -21.25
C MET A 14 3.79 1.38 -20.64
N GLU A 15 4.49 0.52 -19.91
CA GLU A 15 3.87 -0.54 -19.12
C GLU A 15 2.85 0.12 -18.20
N ARG A 16 1.57 -0.22 -18.35
CA ARG A 16 0.50 0.34 -17.51
C ARG A 16 0.66 -0.03 -16.05
N THR A 17 1.36 -1.11 -15.77
CA THR A 17 1.65 -1.57 -14.41
C THR A 17 3.13 -1.94 -14.32
N SER A 18 3.82 -1.43 -13.32
CA SER A 18 5.17 -1.85 -12.97
C SER A 18 5.11 -2.86 -11.83
N PHE A 19 5.94 -3.90 -11.92
CA PHE A 19 6.16 -4.85 -10.85
C PHE A 19 7.61 -4.78 -10.39
N ILE A 20 7.82 -4.66 -9.09
CA ILE A 20 9.14 -4.71 -8.45
C ILE A 20 9.18 -5.95 -7.57
N GLU A 21 10.13 -6.82 -7.85
CA GLU A 21 10.43 -7.95 -6.98
C GLU A 21 11.23 -7.46 -5.77
N GLY A 22 10.77 -7.83 -4.58
CA GLY A 22 11.44 -7.54 -3.33
C GLY A 22 11.94 -8.81 -2.67
N ASP A 23 12.49 -8.63 -1.48
CA ASP A 23 12.97 -9.71 -0.66
C ASP A 23 12.49 -9.64 0.78
N THR A 24 11.65 -8.67 1.17
CA THR A 24 11.03 -8.56 2.51
C THR A 24 9.61 -9.17 2.58
N SER A 25 8.96 -9.15 3.75
CA SER A 25 7.55 -9.56 3.89
C SER A 25 6.52 -8.48 3.54
N VAL A 26 6.96 -7.37 2.95
CA VAL A 26 6.13 -6.20 2.62
C VAL A 26 5.84 -6.16 1.13
N LEU A 27 4.57 -5.90 0.80
CA LEU A 27 4.10 -5.55 -0.53
C LEU A 27 3.52 -4.14 -0.51
N LEU A 28 4.08 -3.26 -1.33
CA LEU A 28 3.55 -1.91 -1.56
C LEU A 28 2.67 -1.92 -2.82
N VAL A 29 1.55 -1.21 -2.76
CA VAL A 29 0.62 -1.11 -3.90
C VAL A 29 0.20 0.35 -4.10
N ALA A 30 0.43 0.90 -5.28
CA ALA A 30 -0.07 2.21 -5.68
C ALA A 30 -1.10 2.03 -6.79
N PRO A 31 -2.41 1.94 -6.48
CA PRO A 31 -3.44 1.66 -7.46
C PRO A 31 -3.81 2.87 -8.33
N HIS A 32 -3.46 4.11 -7.94
CA HIS A 32 -3.88 5.32 -8.66
C HIS A 32 -2.70 6.25 -9.00
N GLY A 33 -1.50 5.71 -9.25
CA GLY A 33 -0.32 6.51 -9.62
C GLY A 33 -0.56 7.65 -10.62
N PRO A 34 -1.26 7.41 -11.75
CA PRO A 34 -1.53 8.46 -12.74
C PRO A 34 -2.47 9.57 -12.28
N ASP A 35 -3.29 9.31 -11.26
CA ASP A 35 -4.33 10.21 -10.76
C ASP A 35 -3.94 10.86 -9.41
N GLU A 36 -3.04 10.23 -8.66
CA GLU A 36 -2.64 10.61 -7.30
C GLU A 36 -1.14 10.95 -7.30
N PHE A 37 -0.82 12.21 -7.60
CA PHE A 37 0.54 12.78 -7.74
C PHE A 37 1.59 12.16 -6.79
N ASN A 38 2.72 11.71 -7.35
CA ASN A 38 3.88 11.14 -6.65
C ASN A 38 3.63 9.88 -5.78
N THR A 39 2.41 9.34 -5.70
CA THR A 39 2.19 8.08 -4.95
C THR A 39 2.92 6.89 -5.58
N ASP A 40 3.03 6.88 -6.91
CA ASP A 40 3.78 5.90 -7.67
C ASP A 40 5.29 6.06 -7.49
N TYR A 41 5.79 7.30 -7.49
CA TYR A 41 7.18 7.63 -7.21
C TYR A 41 7.58 7.20 -5.79
N ILE A 42 6.82 7.62 -4.77
CA ILE A 42 7.06 7.23 -3.36
C ILE A 42 7.07 5.70 -3.23
N THR A 43 6.09 5.02 -3.83
CA THR A 43 6.00 3.56 -3.78
C THR A 43 7.19 2.88 -4.46
N GLU A 44 7.61 3.36 -5.62
CA GLU A 44 8.77 2.83 -6.33
C GLU A 44 10.06 3.02 -5.54
N THR A 45 10.30 4.22 -5.01
CA THR A 45 11.52 4.54 -4.28
C THR A 45 11.63 3.68 -3.02
N ILE A 46 10.57 3.63 -2.20
CA ILE A 46 10.53 2.75 -1.02
C ILE A 46 10.78 1.30 -1.44
N ALA A 47 10.12 0.78 -2.49
CA ALA A 47 10.32 -0.59 -2.93
C ALA A 47 11.78 -0.90 -3.31
N ARG A 48 12.44 0.02 -4.02
CA ARG A 48 13.83 -0.16 -4.48
C ARG A 48 14.84 -0.02 -3.36
N GLU A 49 14.67 0.96 -2.49
CA GLU A 49 15.63 1.24 -1.42
C GLU A 49 15.48 0.29 -0.23
N PHE A 50 14.24 -0.03 0.15
CA PHE A 50 13.94 -0.95 1.25
C PHE A 50 13.95 -2.42 0.83
N GLY A 51 13.89 -2.72 -0.46
CA GLY A 51 13.79 -4.11 -0.96
C GLY A 51 12.39 -4.72 -0.81
N ALA A 52 11.33 -3.90 -0.71
CA ALA A 52 9.96 -4.41 -0.69
C ALA A 52 9.48 -4.85 -2.07
N TYR A 53 8.50 -5.76 -2.10
CA TYR A 53 7.75 -6.01 -3.32
C TYR A 53 6.87 -4.80 -3.66
N ALA A 54 6.64 -4.52 -4.94
CA ALA A 54 5.66 -3.51 -5.33
C ALA A 54 4.86 -3.85 -6.59
N VAL A 55 3.61 -3.39 -6.61
CA VAL A 55 2.73 -3.36 -7.80
C VAL A 55 2.19 -1.95 -7.97
N ILE A 56 2.58 -1.28 -9.05
CA ILE A 56 2.39 0.16 -9.23
C ILE A 56 1.61 0.40 -10.52
N ASN A 57 0.46 1.04 -10.42
CA ASN A 57 -0.29 1.49 -11.59
C ASN A 57 0.41 2.73 -12.16
N ARG A 58 0.74 2.70 -13.45
CA ARG A 58 1.39 3.76 -14.22
C ARG A 58 0.54 4.27 -15.39
N GLY A 59 -0.54 3.57 -15.73
CA GLY A 59 -1.28 3.87 -16.95
C GLY A 59 -2.80 3.78 -16.85
N TRP A 60 -3.36 2.97 -15.93
CA TRP A 60 -4.80 2.90 -15.76
C TRP A 60 -5.33 4.19 -15.10
N LYS A 61 -6.05 5.02 -15.85
CA LYS A 61 -6.72 6.20 -15.30
C LYS A 61 -8.01 5.79 -14.59
N LYS A 62 -8.19 6.30 -13.38
CA LYS A 62 -9.35 6.01 -12.54
C LYS A 62 -10.66 6.35 -13.27
N SER A 63 -11.55 5.36 -13.35
CA SER A 63 -12.81 5.45 -14.09
C SER A 63 -13.89 4.58 -13.43
N PRO A 64 -15.18 4.97 -13.51
CA PRO A 64 -16.30 4.13 -13.04
C PRO A 64 -16.56 2.90 -13.91
N VAL A 65 -15.93 2.81 -15.09
CA VAL A 65 -16.04 1.67 -16.02
C VAL A 65 -14.65 1.19 -16.43
N VAL A 66 -14.55 -0.08 -16.83
CA VAL A 66 -13.35 -0.63 -17.46
C VAL A 66 -13.42 -0.42 -18.97
N ASP A 67 -12.44 0.28 -19.54
CA ASP A 67 -12.25 0.43 -20.99
C ASP A 67 -10.76 0.22 -21.31
N PHE A 68 -10.42 -0.99 -21.75
CA PHE A 68 -9.05 -1.41 -22.05
C PHE A 68 -8.39 -0.56 -23.15
N TRP A 69 -9.16 -0.13 -24.15
CA TRP A 69 -8.60 0.61 -25.29
C TRP A 69 -8.25 2.06 -24.94
N LYS A 70 -8.76 2.55 -23.81
CA LYS A 70 -8.52 3.90 -23.30
C LYS A 70 -7.77 3.92 -21.98
N ASP A 71 -7.25 2.77 -21.55
CA ASP A 71 -6.56 2.60 -20.28
C ASP A 71 -7.40 3.10 -19.09
N LEU A 72 -8.71 2.84 -19.10
CA LEU A 72 -9.63 3.26 -18.03
C LEU A 72 -9.94 2.09 -17.11
N ALA A 73 -9.58 2.21 -15.83
CA ALA A 73 -9.99 1.31 -14.77
C ALA A 73 -9.75 1.95 -13.40
N ASN A 74 -10.54 1.58 -12.39
CA ASN A 74 -10.25 1.90 -11.00
C ASN A 74 -9.52 0.71 -10.37
N CYS A 75 -8.19 0.78 -10.26
CA CYS A 75 -7.40 -0.31 -9.67
C CYS A 75 -7.55 -0.45 -8.15
N ASN A 76 -8.33 0.41 -7.50
CA ASN A 76 -8.80 0.21 -6.12
C ASN A 76 -10.19 -0.45 -6.04
N ASP A 77 -10.87 -0.68 -7.18
CA ASP A 77 -12.14 -1.42 -7.23
C ASP A 77 -11.90 -2.88 -7.65
N ILE A 78 -12.06 -3.82 -6.73
CA ILE A 78 -11.83 -5.24 -6.95
C ILE A 78 -12.66 -5.79 -8.13
N ARG A 79 -13.84 -5.24 -8.42
CA ARG A 79 -14.63 -5.68 -9.57
C ARG A 79 -13.92 -5.37 -10.89
N HIS A 80 -13.27 -4.21 -10.98
CA HIS A 80 -12.46 -3.84 -12.14
C HIS A 80 -11.23 -4.73 -12.23
N LEU A 81 -10.61 -5.05 -11.09
CA LEU A 81 -9.45 -5.95 -11.01
C LEU A 81 -9.72 -7.37 -11.50
N HIS A 82 -10.98 -7.80 -11.56
CA HIS A 82 -11.38 -9.09 -12.10
C HIS A 82 -11.63 -9.09 -13.63
N SER A 83 -11.60 -7.93 -14.28
CA SER A 83 -11.66 -7.84 -15.75
C SER A 83 -10.36 -8.34 -16.37
N ASP A 84 -10.42 -9.05 -17.49
CA ASP A 84 -9.32 -9.87 -18.03
C ASP A 84 -7.95 -9.16 -18.03
N VAL A 85 -7.83 -8.01 -18.71
CA VAL A 85 -6.53 -7.33 -18.83
C VAL A 85 -6.08 -6.72 -17.50
N VAL A 86 -6.97 -6.03 -16.78
CA VAL A 86 -6.66 -5.43 -15.47
C VAL A 86 -6.22 -6.52 -14.48
N ARG A 87 -6.84 -7.69 -14.56
CA ARG A 87 -6.48 -8.86 -13.76
C ARG A 87 -5.07 -9.33 -14.07
N GLU A 88 -4.74 -9.48 -15.35
CA GLU A 88 -3.42 -9.94 -15.78
C GLU A 88 -2.32 -8.97 -15.36
N GLU A 89 -2.56 -7.67 -15.59
CA GLU A 89 -1.56 -6.62 -15.42
C GLU A 89 -1.41 -6.15 -13.97
N PHE A 90 -2.48 -6.17 -13.18
CA PHE A 90 -2.48 -5.56 -11.84
C PHE A 90 -2.79 -6.58 -10.72
N LEU A 91 -3.91 -7.29 -10.80
CA LEU A 91 -4.33 -8.21 -9.72
C LEU A 91 -3.41 -9.43 -9.58
N ASN A 92 -3.08 -10.08 -10.69
CA ASN A 92 -2.26 -11.29 -10.69
C ASN A 92 -0.85 -11.03 -10.12
N PRO A 93 -0.16 -9.91 -10.43
CA PRO A 93 1.05 -9.51 -9.72
C PRO A 93 0.88 -9.44 -8.20
N ILE A 94 -0.19 -8.81 -7.68
CA ILE A 94 -0.46 -8.75 -6.24
C ILE A 94 -0.56 -10.16 -5.65
N LEU A 95 -1.38 -11.02 -6.26
CA LEU A 95 -1.58 -12.40 -5.80
C LEU A 95 -0.27 -13.22 -5.82
N ARG A 96 0.54 -13.07 -6.87
CA ARG A 96 1.84 -13.75 -6.98
C ARG A 96 2.84 -13.26 -5.92
N SER A 97 2.90 -11.95 -5.69
CA SER A 97 3.78 -11.35 -4.66
C SER A 97 3.42 -11.87 -3.28
N VAL A 98 2.13 -11.85 -2.91
CA VAL A 98 1.67 -12.39 -1.63
C VAL A 98 2.02 -13.87 -1.48
N ALA A 99 1.80 -14.69 -2.52
CA ALA A 99 2.17 -16.10 -2.48
C ALA A 99 3.69 -16.31 -2.28
N ARG A 100 4.54 -15.51 -2.94
CA ARG A 100 6.00 -15.56 -2.77
C ARG A 100 6.43 -15.14 -1.36
N ILE A 101 5.90 -14.02 -0.88
CA ILE A 101 6.13 -13.51 0.48
C ILE A 101 5.77 -14.59 1.50
N LYS A 102 4.55 -15.13 1.44
CA LYS A 102 4.09 -16.16 2.37
C LYS A 102 4.97 -17.41 2.37
N LYS A 103 5.39 -17.87 1.19
CA LYS A 103 6.32 -19.00 1.06
C LYS A 103 7.65 -18.75 1.76
N ARG A 104 8.19 -17.52 1.67
CA ARG A 104 9.47 -17.14 2.27
C ARG A 104 9.36 -16.81 3.76
N TYR A 105 8.26 -16.20 4.20
CA TYR A 105 8.10 -15.59 5.52
C TYR A 105 7.09 -16.31 6.43
N LYS A 106 6.90 -17.61 6.21
CA LYS A 106 6.04 -18.49 7.04
C LYS A 106 4.60 -17.98 7.12
N ASP A 107 3.99 -17.78 5.96
CA ASP A 107 2.63 -17.28 5.77
C ASP A 107 2.38 -15.82 6.20
N ARG A 108 3.41 -15.04 6.52
CA ARG A 108 3.25 -13.64 6.91
C ARG A 108 3.42 -12.72 5.70
N ALA A 109 2.38 -11.96 5.37
CA ALA A 109 2.44 -10.90 4.37
C ALA A 109 1.82 -9.62 4.92
N PHE A 110 2.50 -8.50 4.71
CA PHE A 110 2.02 -7.17 5.08
C PHE A 110 1.88 -6.31 3.81
N ILE A 111 0.69 -5.76 3.58
CA ILE A 111 0.37 -4.98 2.40
C ILE A 111 0.12 -3.53 2.83
N LEU A 112 0.80 -2.60 2.16
CA LEU A 112 0.52 -1.17 2.26
C LEU A 112 0.00 -0.68 0.91
N ILE A 113 -1.23 -0.19 0.90
CA ILE A 113 -1.87 0.39 -0.28
C ILE A 113 -1.77 1.91 -0.16
N LEU A 114 -0.88 2.51 -0.95
CA LEU A 114 -0.58 3.94 -0.90
C LEU A 114 -1.51 4.71 -1.84
N HIS A 115 -2.18 5.69 -1.27
CA HIS A 115 -3.07 6.62 -1.94
C HIS A 115 -2.67 8.06 -1.65
N GLY A 116 -3.12 8.97 -2.50
CA GLY A 116 -3.03 10.41 -2.31
C GLY A 116 -4.41 11.00 -2.05
N CYS A 117 -4.50 11.88 -1.06
CA CYS A 117 -5.71 12.67 -0.79
C CYS A 117 -5.44 14.17 -0.95
N SER A 118 -6.50 14.98 -0.94
CA SER A 118 -6.42 16.45 -0.91
C SER A 118 -6.28 16.94 0.53
N ASP A 119 -5.71 18.12 0.75
CA ASP A 119 -5.49 18.65 2.10
C ASP A 119 -6.79 19.00 2.84
N SER A 120 -7.94 19.06 2.15
CA SER A 120 -9.27 19.21 2.76
C SER A 120 -9.65 18.08 3.73
N VAL A 121 -8.91 16.96 3.74
CA VAL A 121 -9.10 15.92 4.76
C VAL A 121 -8.75 16.39 6.18
N ARG A 122 -7.98 17.47 6.30
CA ARG A 122 -7.64 18.12 7.58
C ARG A 122 -8.89 18.60 8.31
N ASP A 123 -9.90 19.07 7.58
CA ASP A 123 -11.20 19.47 8.15
C ASP A 123 -11.96 18.26 8.70
N VAL A 124 -11.88 17.11 8.02
CA VAL A 124 -12.53 15.86 8.44
C VAL A 124 -11.88 15.30 9.71
N ALA A 125 -10.56 15.41 9.80
CA ALA A 125 -9.79 14.97 10.96
C ALA A 125 -9.78 16.00 12.11
N ASN A 126 -10.17 17.24 11.83
CA ASN A 126 -9.99 18.39 12.73
C ASN A 126 -8.52 18.53 13.19
N ASP A 127 -7.59 18.44 12.23
CA ASP A 127 -6.15 18.58 12.43
C ASP A 127 -5.51 19.27 11.21
N GLU A 128 -5.15 20.55 11.38
CA GLU A 128 -4.53 21.36 10.31
C GLU A 128 -3.13 20.86 9.89
N ASN A 129 -2.49 20.02 10.72
CA ASN A 129 -1.15 19.50 10.45
C ASN A 129 -1.20 18.01 10.06
N LEU A 130 -2.36 17.47 9.67
CA LEU A 130 -2.47 16.08 9.28
C LEU A 130 -1.55 15.74 8.10
N ASP A 131 -0.83 14.62 8.24
CA ASP A 131 0.08 14.09 7.22
C ASP A 131 -0.48 12.83 6.55
N LEU A 132 -0.98 11.89 7.37
CA LEU A 132 -1.35 10.54 6.92
C LEU A 132 -2.70 10.10 7.49
N ILE A 133 -3.48 9.37 6.69
CA ILE A 133 -4.66 8.63 7.17
C ILE A 133 -4.43 7.14 7.03
N ILE A 134 -4.68 6.36 8.09
CA ILE A 134 -4.58 4.90 8.06
C ILE A 134 -5.98 4.27 8.10
N GLY A 135 -6.30 3.52 7.05
CA GLY A 135 -7.52 2.72 6.91
C GLY A 135 -7.23 1.22 7.04
N SER A 136 -7.94 0.54 7.93
CA SER A 136 -7.83 -0.92 8.11
C SER A 136 -9.15 -1.60 8.50
N GLU A 137 -10.17 -0.76 8.52
CA GLU A 137 -11.49 -0.83 9.12
C GLU A 137 -11.73 -1.59 10.43
N ASN A 138 -12.70 -1.07 11.18
CA ASN A 138 -13.43 -1.71 12.27
C ASN A 138 -14.92 -1.38 12.02
N GLY A 139 -15.66 -2.27 11.35
CA GLY A 139 -17.08 -2.07 11.01
C GLY A 139 -18.04 -2.86 11.93
N ASN A 140 -19.36 -2.75 11.67
CA ASN A 140 -20.37 -3.68 12.20
C ASN A 140 -21.15 -4.33 11.04
N PRO A 141 -20.91 -5.60 10.70
CA PRO A 141 -19.96 -6.52 11.34
C PRO A 141 -18.49 -6.15 11.06
N PRO A 142 -17.53 -6.55 11.92
CA PRO A 142 -16.11 -6.27 11.71
C PRO A 142 -15.59 -6.82 10.38
N SER A 143 -14.73 -6.05 9.71
CA SER A 143 -14.14 -6.38 8.41
C SER A 143 -12.68 -5.97 8.33
N ASN A 144 -11.95 -6.28 9.40
CA ASN A 144 -10.61 -5.76 9.61
C ASN A 144 -9.65 -6.40 8.61
N SER A 145 -9.04 -5.57 7.77
CA SER A 145 -8.02 -5.99 6.80
C SER A 145 -6.65 -6.18 7.44
N CYS A 146 -6.45 -5.65 8.65
CA CYS A 146 -5.23 -5.78 9.44
C CYS A 146 -5.58 -6.06 10.90
N ARG A 147 -4.80 -6.93 11.56
CA ARG A 147 -4.95 -7.16 13.00
C ARG A 147 -4.55 -5.90 13.77
N SER A 148 -5.32 -5.54 14.78
CA SER A 148 -5.13 -4.28 15.53
C SER A 148 -3.72 -4.10 16.08
N ARG A 149 -3.04 -5.18 16.49
CA ARG A 149 -1.66 -5.09 16.97
C ARG A 149 -0.67 -4.53 15.93
N PHE A 150 -0.81 -4.95 14.66
CA PHE A 150 0.10 -4.52 13.60
C PHE A 150 -0.24 -3.11 13.14
N LYS A 151 -1.53 -2.80 13.02
CA LYS A 151 -2.00 -1.43 12.76
C LYS A 151 -1.49 -0.46 13.83
N ASN A 152 -1.71 -0.77 15.11
CA ASN A 152 -1.30 0.09 16.22
C ASN A 152 0.22 0.25 16.29
N ALA A 153 0.99 -0.83 16.08
CA ALA A 153 2.45 -0.76 16.03
C ALA A 153 2.92 0.13 14.87
N PHE A 154 2.34 -0.03 13.67
CA PHE A 154 2.70 0.80 12.53
C PHE A 154 2.35 2.28 12.73
N VAL A 155 1.14 2.59 13.23
CA VAL A 155 0.73 3.97 13.58
C VAL A 155 1.68 4.56 14.62
N HIS A 156 2.07 3.79 15.63
CA HIS A 156 3.04 4.24 16.63
C HIS A 156 4.40 4.57 16.01
N HIS A 157 4.91 3.72 15.11
CA HIS A 157 6.18 3.98 14.42
C HIS A 157 6.10 5.19 13.48
N LEU A 158 4.99 5.37 12.75
CA LEU A 158 4.78 6.58 11.95
C LEU A 158 4.81 7.85 12.82
N GLN A 159 4.15 7.83 13.97
CA GLN A 159 4.16 8.97 14.91
C GLN A 159 5.57 9.21 15.50
N ALA A 160 6.36 8.16 15.72
CA ALA A 160 7.74 8.28 16.17
C ALA A 160 8.66 8.93 15.11
N GLU A 161 8.36 8.73 13.82
CA GLU A 161 8.99 9.42 12.69
C GLU A 161 8.45 10.85 12.48
N GLY A 162 7.55 11.31 13.35
CA GLY A 162 7.06 12.69 13.36
C GLY A 162 5.76 12.93 12.58
N PHE A 163 5.19 11.90 11.93
CA PHE A 163 3.94 12.06 11.19
C PHE A 163 2.74 12.30 12.12
N ARG A 164 1.88 13.24 11.74
CA ARG A 164 0.51 13.36 12.24
C ARG A 164 -0.37 12.35 11.54
N VAL A 165 -0.81 11.34 12.29
CA VAL A 165 -1.59 10.22 11.75
C VAL A 165 -3.02 10.27 12.28
N TYR A 166 -3.99 10.23 11.37
CA TYR A 166 -5.41 10.02 11.66
C TYR A 166 -5.80 8.59 11.31
N GLU A 167 -6.58 7.93 12.17
CA GLU A 167 -7.10 6.60 11.89
C GLU A 167 -8.54 6.69 11.37
N GLY A 168 -8.80 6.12 10.19
CA GLY A 168 -10.14 6.09 9.61
C GLY A 168 -11.14 5.39 10.53
N GLY A 169 -12.14 6.14 11.00
CA GLY A 169 -13.12 5.64 11.96
C GLY A 169 -14.10 4.60 11.39
N PRO A 170 -14.75 3.78 12.26
CA PRO A 170 -15.81 2.85 11.88
C PRO A 170 -16.88 3.46 10.98
N GLY A 171 -17.03 2.95 9.77
CA GLY A 171 -18.02 3.44 8.82
C GLY A 171 -17.80 4.84 8.25
N GLY A 172 -16.73 5.52 8.67
CA GLY A 172 -16.33 6.83 8.21
C GLY A 172 -15.61 6.82 6.86
N PRO A 173 -15.28 8.00 6.32
CA PRO A 173 -14.40 8.11 5.17
C PRO A 173 -13.02 7.51 5.49
N TYR A 174 -12.30 7.07 4.45
CA TYR A 174 -10.95 6.51 4.54
C TYR A 174 -10.78 5.23 5.38
N ALA A 175 -11.86 4.65 5.87
CA ALA A 175 -11.79 3.42 6.66
C ALA A 175 -11.37 2.18 5.83
N GLY A 176 -11.48 2.25 4.50
CA GLY A 176 -11.13 1.14 3.60
C GLY A 176 -12.14 -0.01 3.61
N ARG A 177 -13.43 0.32 3.79
CA ARG A 177 -14.48 -0.63 4.16
C ARG A 177 -15.26 -1.30 3.06
N SER A 178 -15.35 -0.62 1.92
CA SER A 178 -16.23 -1.08 0.84
C SER A 178 -15.82 -2.51 0.47
N LYS A 179 -16.81 -3.40 0.29
CA LYS A 179 -16.55 -4.80 -0.12
C LYS A 179 -15.61 -4.89 -1.33
N ASN A 180 -15.66 -3.88 -2.20
CA ASN A 180 -14.88 -3.83 -3.44
C ASN A 180 -13.65 -2.92 -3.33
N ASN A 181 -13.33 -2.35 -2.17
CA ASN A 181 -12.08 -1.62 -1.97
C ASN A 181 -10.91 -2.62 -1.89
N LEU A 182 -9.76 -2.30 -2.48
CA LEU A 182 -8.60 -3.20 -2.56
C LEU A 182 -8.10 -3.68 -1.19
N ASN A 183 -8.24 -2.87 -0.16
CA ASN A 183 -7.88 -3.23 1.22
C ASN A 183 -8.68 -4.45 1.74
N GLN A 184 -9.84 -4.74 1.15
CA GLN A 184 -10.70 -5.88 1.49
C GLN A 184 -10.43 -7.12 0.64
N LEU A 185 -9.43 -7.11 -0.25
CA LEU A 185 -9.14 -8.21 -1.19
C LEU A 185 -8.96 -9.55 -0.46
N PHE A 186 -8.08 -9.59 0.54
CA PHE A 186 -7.78 -10.80 1.31
C PHE A 186 -8.75 -11.06 2.47
N VAL A 187 -9.74 -10.20 2.67
CA VAL A 187 -10.82 -10.43 3.65
C VAL A 187 -12.05 -11.04 2.97
N LYS A 188 -12.41 -10.55 1.77
CA LYS A 188 -13.70 -10.86 1.12
C LYS A 188 -13.59 -11.71 -0.13
N TRP A 189 -12.52 -11.55 -0.92
CA TRP A 189 -12.42 -12.15 -2.26
C TRP A 189 -11.45 -13.31 -2.31
N TYR A 190 -10.34 -13.19 -1.57
CA TYR A 190 -9.33 -14.24 -1.39
C TYR A 190 -9.06 -14.43 0.10
N PRO A 191 -10.03 -14.94 0.90
CA PRO A 191 -9.95 -14.94 2.35
C PRO A 191 -8.66 -15.59 2.88
N ASP A 192 -7.81 -14.79 3.52
CA ASP A 192 -6.52 -15.20 4.04
C ASP A 192 -6.16 -14.44 5.31
N LYS A 193 -6.35 -15.08 6.47
CA LYS A 193 -6.14 -14.46 7.79
C LYS A 193 -4.67 -14.19 8.12
N SER A 194 -3.73 -14.68 7.31
CA SER A 194 -2.31 -14.47 7.51
C SER A 194 -1.78 -13.24 6.79
N VAL A 195 -2.60 -12.63 5.92
CA VAL A 195 -2.33 -11.36 5.24
C VAL A 195 -2.87 -10.22 6.10
N ASN A 196 -2.05 -9.19 6.32
CA ASN A 196 -2.47 -7.93 6.90
C ASN A 196 -2.37 -6.85 5.82
N SER A 197 -3.39 -6.01 5.68
CA SER A 197 -3.45 -4.94 4.68
C SER A 197 -3.89 -3.63 5.32
N LEU A 198 -3.15 -2.56 5.05
CA LEU A 198 -3.52 -1.19 5.41
C LEU A 198 -3.67 -0.35 4.14
N GLN A 199 -4.69 0.51 4.13
CA GLN A 199 -4.78 1.64 3.23
C GLN A 199 -4.12 2.85 3.90
N MET A 200 -3.31 3.58 3.15
CA MET A 200 -2.66 4.80 3.60
C MET A 200 -2.99 5.94 2.64
N GLU A 201 -3.55 7.02 3.13
CA GLU A 201 -3.75 8.25 2.36
C GLU A 201 -2.69 9.27 2.77
N ILE A 202 -1.96 9.80 1.78
CA ILE A 202 -0.91 10.81 1.96
C ILE A 202 -1.47 12.17 1.52
N THR A 203 -1.45 13.16 2.41
CA THR A 203 -1.94 14.52 2.12
C THR A 203 -1.20 15.14 0.95
N HIS A 204 -1.86 16.02 0.19
CA HIS A 204 -1.30 16.57 -1.04
C HIS A 204 0.00 17.35 -0.77
N GLU A 205 0.03 18.14 0.30
CA GLU A 205 1.23 18.90 0.71
C GLU A 205 2.47 18.01 0.82
N LEU A 206 2.38 16.89 1.55
CA LEU A 206 3.50 15.98 1.82
C LEU A 206 4.07 15.29 0.56
N ARG A 207 3.30 15.27 -0.53
CA ARG A 207 3.71 14.69 -1.83
C ARG A 207 3.88 15.72 -2.94
N SER A 208 3.73 17.02 -2.65
CA SER A 208 3.80 18.09 -3.64
C SER A 208 5.20 18.69 -3.85
N ASP A 209 6.01 18.70 -2.80
CA ASP A 209 7.39 19.22 -2.80
C ASP A 209 8.40 18.07 -2.76
N GLU A 210 9.49 18.17 -3.53
CA GLU A 210 10.51 17.13 -3.62
C GLU A 210 11.18 16.84 -2.28
N GLY A 211 11.44 17.87 -1.48
CA GLY A 211 12.03 17.73 -0.15
C GLY A 211 11.07 17.04 0.82
N LEU A 212 9.79 17.43 0.82
CA LEU A 212 8.76 16.77 1.63
C LEU A 212 8.52 15.31 1.21
N VAL A 213 8.53 15.04 -0.10
CA VAL A 213 8.44 13.67 -0.63
C VAL A 213 9.58 12.81 -0.12
N GLN A 214 10.81 13.34 -0.11
CA GLN A 214 11.97 12.60 0.36
C GLN A 214 11.89 12.32 1.87
N ILE A 215 11.49 13.31 2.67
CA ILE A 215 11.24 13.13 4.11
C ILE A 215 10.15 12.07 4.34
N ALA A 216 9.07 12.11 3.55
CA ALA A 216 8.01 11.13 3.62
C ALA A 216 8.52 9.71 3.32
N ILE A 217 9.32 9.54 2.27
CA ILE A 217 9.93 8.26 1.90
C ILE A 217 10.79 7.72 3.05
N GLU A 218 11.69 8.54 3.60
CA GLU A 218 12.59 8.15 4.69
C GLU A 218 11.82 7.73 5.95
N GLY A 219 10.86 8.55 6.38
CA GLY A 219 10.02 8.24 7.55
C GLY A 219 9.16 6.98 7.33
N LEU A 220 8.57 6.81 6.14
CA LEU A 220 7.80 5.60 5.83
C LEU A 220 8.69 4.36 5.83
N MET A 221 9.90 4.41 5.26
CA MET A 221 10.84 3.29 5.30
C MET A 221 11.24 2.93 6.74
N SER A 222 11.57 3.92 7.57
CA SER A 222 11.92 3.68 8.99
C SER A 222 10.76 3.04 9.77
N ALA A 223 9.52 3.51 9.54
CA ALA A 223 8.35 2.94 10.17
C ALA A 223 8.05 1.50 9.71
N ILE A 224 8.28 1.20 8.43
CA ILE A 224 8.16 -0.16 7.87
C ILE A 224 9.22 -1.08 8.48
N ASP A 225 10.49 -0.65 8.55
CA ASP A 225 11.57 -1.44 9.13
C ASP A 225 11.27 -1.79 10.60
N SER A 226 10.87 -0.80 11.38
CA SER A 226 10.49 -0.96 12.78
C SER A 226 9.34 -1.95 12.98
N LEU A 227 8.33 -1.92 12.10
CA LEU A 227 7.23 -2.88 12.13
C LEU A 227 7.70 -4.30 11.84
N MET A 228 8.67 -4.48 10.94
CA MET A 228 9.21 -5.80 10.61
C MET A 228 10.02 -6.40 11.76
N LEU A 229 10.80 -5.57 12.44
CA LEU A 229 11.48 -5.98 13.67
C LEU A 229 10.48 -6.35 14.77
N PHE A 230 9.40 -5.57 14.94
CA PHE A 230 8.33 -5.87 15.90
C PHE A 230 7.71 -7.25 15.63
N ASP A 231 7.37 -7.57 14.38
CA ASP A 231 6.74 -8.85 14.05
C ASP A 231 7.65 -10.06 14.38
N ASP A 232 8.95 -9.94 14.12
CA ASP A 232 9.90 -11.03 14.40
C ASP A 232 10.10 -11.29 15.90
N THR A 233 10.08 -10.25 16.74
CA THR A 233 10.17 -10.44 18.21
C THR A 233 9.01 -11.23 18.79
N THR A 234 7.82 -11.19 18.17
CA THR A 234 6.66 -11.96 18.65
C THR A 234 6.79 -13.47 18.48
N ASN A 235 7.80 -13.92 17.71
CA ASN A 235 8.09 -15.33 17.50
C ASN A 235 9.18 -15.87 18.44
N LEU A 236 9.76 -15.02 19.29
CA LEU A 236 10.65 -15.48 20.34
C LEU A 236 9.82 -16.31 21.34
N LYS A 237 10.20 -17.59 21.52
CA LYS A 237 9.65 -18.39 22.61
C LYS A 237 9.84 -17.60 23.91
N PRO A 238 8.83 -17.54 24.80
CA PRO A 238 9.03 -16.98 26.13
C PRO A 238 10.31 -17.59 26.70
N MET A 239 11.26 -16.76 27.11
CA MET A 239 12.41 -17.28 27.86
C MET A 239 11.83 -17.98 29.09
N GLU A 240 11.98 -19.30 29.15
CA GLU A 240 11.74 -20.03 30.38
C GLU A 240 12.75 -19.49 31.40
N LEU A 241 12.29 -18.57 32.24
CA LEU A 241 13.07 -18.12 33.38
C LEU A 241 13.36 -19.36 34.23
N LYS A 242 14.61 -19.82 34.19
CA LYS A 242 15.09 -20.86 35.10
C LYS A 242 14.84 -20.34 36.51
N LYS A 243 13.91 -20.98 37.23
CA LYS A 243 13.76 -20.75 38.66
C LYS A 243 15.10 -21.07 39.31
N ILE A 244 15.67 -20.07 39.97
CA ILE A 244 16.86 -20.21 40.83
C ILE A 244 16.42 -20.91 42.11
#